data_AF-A0A0P9TJI9-F1
#
_entry.id   AF-A0A0P9TJI9-F1
#
_cell.length_a   1.000
_cell.length_b   1.000
_cell.length_c   1.000
_cell.angle_alpha   90.00
_cell.angle_beta   90.00
_cell.angle_gamma   90.00
#
_symmetry.space_group_name_H-M   'P 1'
#
loop_
_entity.id
_entity.type
_entity.pdbx_description
1 polymer ?
#
loop_
_entity_poly.entity_id
_entity_poly.type
_entity_poly.pdbx_seq_one_letter_code
_entity_poly.pdbx_strand_id
1 'polypeptide(L)'
;MVETFQEGGKPTFVETLDAVEVAKKSGMPLAPIMIYGDDVTHLLTEEGIAYLYKARSLEERQAMIAAVAGVTVIGLRHNPKDTARMRREGLIALPEDLGIRRTDASRELLAAKSIADLVQWSGGLYSPPAKFRSW
;
A
#
# COMPACT_ATOMS: atom_id res chain seq x y z
N MET A 1 2.27 0.02 3.21
CA MET A 1 2.05 0.91 2.05
C MET A 1 2.38 0.13 0.80
N VAL A 2 1.44 0.06 -0.14
CA VAL A 2 1.61 -0.69 -1.40
C VAL A 2 0.61 -0.21 -2.43
N GLU A 3 0.93 -0.29 -3.73
CA GLU A 3 -0.05 -0.05 -4.80
C GLU A 3 -1.00 -1.26 -4.95
N THR A 4 -2.22 -1.06 -5.45
CA THR A 4 -3.19 -2.16 -5.64
C THR A 4 -2.72 -3.18 -6.69
N PHE A 5 -1.88 -2.75 -7.63
CA PHE A 5 -1.21 -3.60 -8.61
C PHE A 5 0.31 -3.40 -8.53
N GLN A 6 1.04 -4.48 -8.80
CA GLN A 6 2.49 -4.47 -8.97
C GLN A 6 2.85 -4.12 -10.42
N GLU A 7 4.12 -3.78 -10.64
CA GLU A 7 4.69 -3.68 -11.98
C GLU A 7 4.42 -4.98 -12.77
N GLY A 8 3.99 -4.84 -14.03
CA GLY A 8 3.58 -5.98 -14.86
C GLY A 8 2.13 -6.43 -14.66
N GLY A 9 1.30 -5.66 -13.95
CA GLY A 9 -0.16 -5.84 -13.90
C GLY A 9 -0.65 -6.96 -12.98
N LYS A 10 0.22 -7.50 -12.12
CA LYS A 10 -0.16 -8.50 -11.12
C LYS A 10 -0.88 -7.82 -9.95
N PRO A 11 -2.05 -8.30 -9.51
CA PRO A 11 -2.74 -7.71 -8.36
C PRO A 11 -1.94 -7.96 -7.07
N THR A 12 -1.80 -6.93 -6.24
CA THR A 12 -1.18 -7.04 -4.91
C THR A 12 -2.09 -7.79 -3.94
N PHE A 13 -3.39 -7.50 -3.99
CA PHE A 13 -4.38 -8.14 -3.13
C PHE A 13 -4.95 -9.38 -3.83
N VAL A 14 -4.66 -10.55 -3.26
CA VAL A 14 -4.99 -11.86 -3.81
C VAL A 14 -5.88 -12.66 -2.85
N GLU A 15 -6.60 -13.65 -3.36
CA GLU A 15 -7.46 -14.51 -2.53
C GLU A 15 -6.66 -15.47 -1.64
N THR A 16 -5.55 -15.98 -2.16
CA THR A 16 -4.63 -16.88 -1.44
C THR A 16 -3.22 -16.43 -1.72
N LEU A 17 -2.41 -16.29 -0.67
CA LEU A 17 -1.00 -15.94 -0.80
C LEU A 17 -0.23 -17.09 -1.45
N ASP A 18 0.63 -16.77 -2.43
CA ASP A 18 1.57 -17.73 -3.04
C ASP A 18 2.39 -18.49 -1.96
N ALA A 19 2.68 -17.80 -0.85
CA ALA A 19 3.38 -18.34 0.33
C ALA A 19 2.75 -19.64 0.86
N VAL A 20 1.43 -19.81 0.75
CA VAL A 20 0.74 -21.03 1.18
C VAL A 20 1.20 -22.24 0.36
N GLU A 21 1.30 -22.09 -0.96
CA GLU A 21 1.75 -23.16 -1.84
C GLU A 21 3.25 -23.40 -1.75
N VAL A 22 4.04 -22.32 -1.55
CA VAL A 22 5.48 -22.42 -1.27
C VAL A 22 5.72 -23.30 -0.05
N ALA A 23 5.02 -23.05 1.06
CA ALA A 23 5.21 -23.82 2.29
C ALA A 23 4.92 -25.31 2.13
N LYS A 24 3.85 -25.67 1.39
CA LYS A 24 3.53 -27.06 1.09
C LYS A 24 4.65 -27.75 0.30
N LYS A 25 5.16 -27.08 -0.75
CA LYS A 25 6.21 -27.63 -1.63
C LYS A 25 7.56 -27.76 -0.94
N SER A 26 7.87 -26.85 -0.01
CA SER A 26 9.14 -26.84 0.70
C SER A 26 9.11 -27.58 2.05
N GLY A 27 7.98 -28.18 2.44
CA GLY A 27 7.82 -28.85 3.73
C GLY A 27 7.93 -27.90 4.94
N MET A 28 7.58 -26.62 4.76
CA MET A 28 7.54 -25.68 5.88
C MET A 28 6.30 -25.94 6.73
N PRO A 29 6.41 -25.88 8.07
CA PRO A 29 5.27 -26.12 8.96
C PRO A 29 4.21 -25.01 8.90
N LEU A 30 4.56 -23.85 8.34
CA LEU A 30 3.72 -22.66 8.26
C LEU A 30 4.09 -21.82 7.03
N ALA A 31 3.10 -21.11 6.50
CA ALA A 31 3.32 -20.20 5.38
C ALA A 31 4.29 -19.07 5.80
N PRO A 32 5.31 -18.73 4.98
CA PRO A 32 6.22 -17.64 5.28
C PRO A 32 5.51 -16.29 5.10
N ILE A 33 4.86 -15.83 6.16
CA ILE A 33 4.17 -14.54 6.23
C ILE A 33 5.14 -13.50 6.80
N MET A 34 5.38 -12.43 6.04
CA MET A 34 6.31 -11.37 6.46
C MET A 34 5.71 -10.46 7.55
N ILE A 35 4.44 -10.08 7.40
CA ILE A 35 3.69 -9.28 8.36
C ILE A 35 2.30 -9.89 8.46
N TYR A 36 1.89 -10.27 9.66
CA TYR A 36 0.57 -10.81 9.90
C TYR A 36 -0.49 -9.72 9.83
N GLY A 37 -1.68 -10.09 9.35
CA GLY A 37 -2.75 -9.14 9.10
C GLY A 37 -3.23 -8.43 10.36
N ASP A 38 -3.16 -9.08 11.52
CA ASP A 38 -3.49 -8.55 12.84
C ASP A 38 -2.48 -7.52 13.37
N ASP A 39 -1.21 -7.62 12.97
CA ASP A 39 -0.16 -6.64 13.32
C ASP A 39 -0.23 -5.34 12.47
N VAL A 40 -0.99 -5.36 11.37
CA VAL A 40 -1.15 -4.17 10.52
C VAL A 40 -2.15 -3.20 11.14
N THR A 41 -1.70 -1.99 11.46
CA THR A 41 -2.56 -0.91 11.95
C THR A 41 -3.12 -0.04 10.82
N HIS A 42 -2.35 0.15 9.76
CA HIS A 42 -2.69 0.99 8.61
C HIS A 42 -2.37 0.26 7.30
N LEU A 43 -3.38 0.15 6.45
CA LEU A 43 -3.18 -0.26 5.07
C LEU A 43 -3.33 0.97 4.18
N LEU A 44 -2.24 1.39 3.55
CA LEU A 44 -2.18 2.53 2.64
C LEU A 44 -1.97 2.05 1.21
N THR A 45 -2.86 2.48 0.31
CA THR A 45 -2.81 2.30 -1.14
C THR A 45 -3.00 3.64 -1.86
N GLU A 46 -2.88 3.63 -3.19
CA GLU A 46 -3.23 4.78 -4.04
C GLU A 46 -4.74 5.11 -4.03
N GLU A 47 -5.59 4.18 -3.59
CA GLU A 47 -7.01 4.43 -3.39
C GLU A 47 -7.31 5.16 -2.08
N GLY A 48 -6.52 4.93 -1.03
CA GLY A 48 -6.69 5.56 0.27
C GLY A 48 -6.05 4.79 1.42
N ILE A 49 -6.49 5.12 2.63
CA ILE A 49 -6.02 4.53 3.88
C ILE A 49 -7.17 3.76 4.53
N ALA A 50 -6.91 2.53 4.95
CA ALA A 50 -7.75 1.82 5.90
C ALA A 50 -7.08 1.80 7.29
N TYR A 51 -7.77 2.35 8.29
CA TYR A 51 -7.33 2.44 9.67
C TYR A 51 -7.65 1.16 10.45
N LEU A 52 -7.01 0.05 10.08
CA LEU A 52 -7.32 -1.30 10.56
C LEU A 52 -7.23 -1.46 12.09
N TYR A 53 -6.48 -0.59 12.78
CA TYR A 53 -6.47 -0.55 14.25
C TYR A 53 -7.84 -0.22 14.87
N LYS A 54 -8.78 0.35 14.11
CA LYS A 54 -10.15 0.63 14.53
C LYS A 54 -11.13 -0.52 14.28
N ALA A 55 -10.71 -1.57 13.56
CA ALA A 55 -11.60 -2.66 13.21
C ALA A 55 -12.07 -3.42 14.46
N ARG A 56 -13.39 -3.59 14.58
CA ARG A 56 -14.04 -4.25 15.72
C ARG A 56 -14.14 -5.76 15.56
N SER A 57 -13.97 -6.25 14.34
CA SER A 57 -13.98 -7.68 14.01
C SER A 57 -13.11 -7.97 12.79
N LEU A 58 -12.88 -9.25 12.51
CA LEU A 58 -12.15 -9.68 11.32
C LEU A 58 -12.93 -9.33 10.04
N GLU A 59 -14.25 -9.45 10.06
CA GLU A 59 -15.12 -9.12 8.94
C GLU A 59 -15.06 -7.62 8.62
N GLU A 60 -15.08 -6.77 9.66
CA GLU A 60 -14.90 -5.33 9.47
C GLU A 60 -13.50 -5.00 8.93
N ARG A 61 -12.46 -5.66 9.46
CA ARG A 61 -11.09 -5.52 8.93
C ARG A 61 -11.02 -5.90 7.45
N GLN A 62 -11.65 -6.99 7.04
CA GLN A 62 -11.71 -7.43 5.64
C GLN A 62 -12.47 -6.43 4.76
N ALA A 63 -13.61 -5.91 5.24
CA ALA A 63 -14.39 -4.90 4.51
C ALA A 63 -13.59 -3.60 4.30
N MET A 64 -12.84 -3.17 5.33
CA MET A 64 -11.95 -2.01 5.27
C MET A 64 -10.80 -2.23 4.29
N ILE A 65 -10.18 -3.42 4.27
CA ILE A 65 -9.14 -3.78 3.29
C ILE A 65 -9.71 -3.73 1.87
N ALA A 66 -10.86 -4.35 1.63
CA ALA A 66 -11.49 -4.37 0.32
C ALA A 66 -11.82 -2.95 -0.20
N ALA A 67 -12.24 -2.05 0.69
CA ALA A 67 -12.56 -0.66 0.33
C ALA A 67 -11.37 0.14 -0.22
N VAL A 68 -10.12 -0.25 0.08
CA VAL A 68 -8.91 0.42 -0.43
C VAL A 68 -8.10 -0.48 -1.37
N ALA A 69 -8.62 -1.63 -1.78
CA ALA A 69 -7.93 -2.60 -2.63
C ALA A 69 -8.17 -2.42 -4.14
N GLY A 70 -8.79 -1.32 -4.56
CA GLY A 70 -9.01 -0.97 -5.97
C GLY A 70 -9.84 -2.01 -6.73
N VAL A 71 -9.46 -2.26 -7.98
CA VAL A 71 -10.14 -3.22 -8.88
C VAL A 71 -9.55 -4.65 -8.82
N THR A 72 -8.80 -4.96 -7.76
CA THR A 72 -8.29 -6.31 -7.52
C THR A 72 -9.40 -7.30 -7.18
N VAL A 73 -9.11 -8.61 -7.19
CA VAL A 73 -10.08 -9.64 -6.80
C VAL A 73 -10.65 -9.43 -5.39
N ILE A 74 -9.83 -8.91 -4.47
CA ILE A 74 -10.29 -8.56 -3.11
C ILE A 74 -11.10 -7.26 -3.14
N GLY A 75 -10.66 -6.25 -3.89
CA GLY A 75 -11.38 -4.98 -4.02
C GLY A 75 -12.75 -5.12 -4.68
N LEU A 76 -12.91 -6.02 -5.64
CA LEU A 76 -14.19 -6.29 -6.31
C LEU A 76 -15.27 -6.88 -5.38
N ARG A 77 -14.90 -7.39 -4.21
CA ARG A 77 -15.85 -7.85 -3.18
C ARG A 77 -16.49 -6.69 -2.42
N HIS A 78 -15.97 -5.48 -2.59
CA HIS A 78 -16.43 -4.30 -1.89
C HIS A 78 -17.81 -3.84 -2.38
N ASN A 79 -18.69 -3.50 -1.43
CA ASN A 79 -19.95 -2.81 -1.72
C ASN A 79 -19.77 -1.29 -1.59
N PRO A 80 -19.92 -0.49 -2.66
CA PRO A 80 -19.73 0.96 -2.64
C PRO A 80 -20.55 1.71 -1.56
N LYS A 81 -21.72 1.18 -1.18
CA LYS A 81 -22.54 1.77 -0.12
C LYS A 81 -21.83 1.75 1.24
N ASP A 82 -21.01 0.73 1.47
CA ASP A 82 -20.25 0.60 2.71
C ASP A 82 -19.06 1.56 2.76
N THR A 83 -18.48 1.94 1.62
CA THR A 83 -17.41 2.95 1.56
C THR A 83 -17.88 4.29 2.13
N ALA A 84 -19.06 4.76 1.73
CA ALA A 84 -19.58 6.03 2.24
C ALA A 84 -19.79 6.00 3.75
N ARG A 85 -20.23 4.87 4.30
CA ARG A 85 -20.34 4.67 5.76
C ARG A 85 -18.96 4.65 6.42
N MET A 86 -18.03 3.86 5.91
CA MET A 86 -16.68 3.72 6.46
C MET A 86 -15.89 5.05 6.44
N ARG A 87 -16.05 5.88 5.41
CA ARG A 87 -15.48 7.24 5.35
C ARG A 87 -16.04 8.12 6.46
N ARG A 88 -17.37 8.15 6.63
CA ARG A 88 -18.03 8.92 7.71
C ARG A 88 -17.62 8.47 9.11
N GLU A 89 -17.43 7.16 9.31
CA GLU A 89 -16.96 6.59 10.58
C GLU A 89 -15.43 6.75 10.79
N GLY A 90 -14.72 7.29 9.79
CA GLY A 90 -13.27 7.42 9.78
C GLY A 90 -12.55 6.07 9.87
N LEU A 91 -13.16 5.01 9.37
CA LEU A 91 -12.54 3.68 9.24
C LEU A 91 -11.61 3.66 8.02
N ILE A 92 -11.98 4.37 6.97
CA ILE A 92 -11.13 4.63 5.82
C ILE A 92 -11.06 6.12 5.53
N ALA A 93 -10.01 6.56 4.85
CA ALA A 93 -9.87 7.89 4.29
C ALA A 93 -9.40 7.79 2.84
N LEU A 94 -10.16 8.34 1.91
CA LEU A 94 -9.71 8.57 0.55
C LEU A 94 -8.86 9.85 0.49
N PRO A 95 -8.07 10.10 -0.57
CA PRO A 95 -7.29 11.33 -0.70
C PRO A 95 -8.13 12.60 -0.46
N GLU A 96 -9.38 12.60 -0.93
CA GLU A 96 -10.27 13.76 -0.81
C GLU A 96 -10.72 14.00 0.65
N ASP A 97 -10.79 12.96 1.48
CA ASP A 97 -11.08 13.10 2.92
C ASP A 97 -9.92 13.78 3.68
N LEU A 98 -8.72 13.75 3.10
CA LEU A 98 -7.52 14.36 3.64
C LEU A 98 -7.25 15.75 3.03
N GLY A 99 -8.15 16.25 2.18
CA GLY A 99 -7.93 17.49 1.43
C GLY A 99 -6.88 17.38 0.33
N ILE A 100 -6.57 16.15 -0.13
CA ILE A 100 -5.57 15.89 -1.16
C ILE A 100 -6.28 15.61 -2.48
N ARG A 101 -6.05 16.45 -3.50
CA ARG A 101 -6.51 16.15 -4.86
C ARG A 101 -5.51 15.21 -5.52
N ARG A 102 -6.01 14.10 -6.08
CA ARG A 102 -5.16 13.09 -6.75
C ARG A 102 -4.26 13.68 -7.85
N THR A 103 -4.75 14.70 -8.57
CA THR A 103 -4.01 15.37 -9.65
C THR A 103 -2.85 16.24 -9.18
N ASP A 104 -2.78 16.58 -7.89
CA ASP A 104 -1.69 17.40 -7.36
C ASP A 104 -0.42 16.55 -7.13
N ALA A 105 -0.54 15.23 -7.10
CA ALA A 105 0.57 14.31 -6.94
C ALA A 105 1.44 14.27 -8.22
N SER A 106 2.60 14.91 -8.16
CA SER A 106 3.56 14.94 -9.27
C SER A 106 5.01 14.93 -8.78
N ARG A 107 5.95 14.68 -9.70
CA ARG A 107 7.40 14.73 -9.42
C ARG A 107 7.88 16.11 -8.97
N GLU A 108 7.07 17.16 -9.14
CA GLU A 108 7.36 18.52 -8.69
C GLU A 108 7.35 18.65 -7.16
N LEU A 109 6.68 17.73 -6.45
CA LEU A 109 6.69 17.70 -4.99
C LEU A 109 7.97 17.11 -4.39
N LEU A 110 8.84 16.48 -5.21
CA LEU A 110 10.10 15.92 -4.75
C LEU A 110 11.11 17.04 -4.48
N ALA A 111 11.63 17.12 -3.24
CA ALA A 111 12.67 18.07 -2.86
C ALA A 111 14.00 17.85 -3.61
N ALA A 112 14.25 16.62 -4.03
CA ALA A 112 15.35 16.21 -4.89
C ALA A 112 14.80 15.27 -5.97
N LYS A 113 14.97 15.66 -7.24
CA LYS A 113 14.43 14.93 -8.41
C LYS A 113 15.44 13.94 -9.00
N SER A 114 16.69 14.01 -8.57
CA SER A 114 17.80 13.18 -9.04
C SER A 114 18.80 12.83 -7.92
N ILE A 115 19.68 11.86 -8.19
CA ILE A 115 20.80 11.56 -7.28
C ILE A 115 21.78 12.74 -7.20
N ALA A 116 21.97 13.50 -8.28
CA ALA A 116 22.81 14.68 -8.28
C ALA A 116 22.25 15.76 -7.34
N ASP A 117 20.92 15.95 -7.33
CA ASP A 117 20.25 16.86 -6.39
C ASP A 117 20.55 16.42 -4.95
N LEU A 118 20.47 15.13 -4.63
CA LEU A 118 20.81 14.63 -3.28
C LEU A 118 22.27 14.91 -2.90
N VAL A 119 23.22 14.78 -3.83
CA VAL A 119 24.63 15.13 -3.60
C VAL A 119 24.76 16.63 -3.30
N GLN A 120 24.10 17.47 -4.09
CA GLN A 120 24.11 18.92 -3.90
C GLN A 120 23.49 19.32 -2.55
N TRP A 121 22.33 18.75 -2.20
CA TRP A 121 21.67 18.97 -0.90
C TRP A 121 22.56 18.54 0.28
N SER A 122 23.36 17.50 0.09
CA SER A 122 24.33 17.06 1.11
C SER A 122 25.58 17.94 1.21
N GLY A 123 25.75 18.94 0.34
CA GLY A 123 26.99 19.73 0.24
C GLY A 123 28.20 18.90 -0.18
N GLY A 124 27.99 17.81 -0.94
CA GLY A 124 29.04 16.89 -1.36
C GLY A 124 29.42 15.81 -0.34
N LEU A 125 28.74 15.75 0.82
CA LEU A 125 28.99 14.71 1.84
C LEU A 125 28.48 13.33 1.42
N TYR A 126 27.43 13.29 0.61
CA TYR A 126 26.93 12.03 0.05
C TYR A 126 27.72 11.66 -1.21
N SER A 127 28.46 10.55 -1.14
CA SER A 127 29.15 9.95 -2.28
C SER A 127 28.39 8.70 -2.76
N PRO A 128 27.52 8.82 -3.78
CA PRO A 128 26.76 7.68 -4.29
C PRO A 128 27.68 6.60 -4.87
N PRO A 129 27.31 5.31 -4.77
CA PRO A 129 28.00 4.23 -5.47
C PRO A 129 28.00 4.43 -6.99
N ALA A 130 28.97 3.82 -7.69
CA ALA A 130 29.18 4.01 -9.13
C ALA A 130 27.91 3.77 -9.98
N LYS A 131 27.07 2.79 -9.61
CA LYS A 131 25.80 2.49 -10.30
C LYS A 131 24.84 3.68 -10.40
N PHE A 132 24.93 4.64 -9.47
CA PHE A 132 24.04 5.79 -9.38
C PHE A 132 24.71 7.12 -9.76
N ARG A 133 25.99 7.08 -10.17
CA ARG A 133 26.67 8.23 -10.73
C ARG A 133 26.30 8.33 -12.21
N SER A 134 25.90 9.51 -12.63
CA SER A 134 25.54 9.81 -14.01
C SER A 134 26.44 10.90 -14.60
N TRP A 135 27.67 10.98 -14.10
CA TRP A 135 28.74 11.91 -14.48
C TRP A 135 30.10 11.22 -14.38
#